data_AF-A0AAU7AV87-F1
#
_entry.id   AF-A0AAU7AV87-F1
#
_cell.length_a   1.000
_cell.length_b   1.000
_cell.length_c   1.000
_cell.angle_alpha   90.00
_cell.angle_beta   90.00
_cell.angle_gamma   90.00
#
_symmetry.space_group_name_H-M   'P 1'
#
loop_
_entity.id
_entity.type
_entity.pdbx_description
1 polymer ?
#
loop_
_entity_poly.entity_id
_entity_poly.type
_entity_poly.pdbx_seq_one_letter_code
_entity_poly.pdbx_strand_id
1 'polypeptide(L)'
;MTLSSLVLAFGRGDVADYVKAVLLVYTLLVIAFILQSLYFGFGGRMPYSRWSGAIIGFLNETVGPFLAFFRRFIPQLGPLDLSPMVGIFSLQIVGGIVVAIIRG
;
A
#
# COMPACT_ATOMS: atom_id res chain seq x y z
N MET A 1 -18.95 28.87 -14.10
CA MET A 1 -18.61 27.44 -13.92
C MET A 1 -19.84 26.64 -14.31
N THR A 2 -19.94 26.23 -15.57
CA THR A 2 -21.17 25.66 -16.16
C THR A 2 -21.18 24.15 -15.96
N LEU A 3 -22.36 23.55 -15.75
CA LEU A 3 -22.53 22.11 -15.48
C LEU A 3 -21.85 21.20 -16.52
N SER A 4 -21.69 21.69 -17.75
CA SER A 4 -20.94 21.02 -18.83
C SER A 4 -19.45 20.82 -18.50
N SER A 5 -18.80 21.76 -17.80
CA SER A 5 -17.41 21.60 -17.36
C SER A 5 -17.26 20.62 -16.19
N LEU A 6 -18.32 20.44 -15.39
CA LEU A 6 -18.36 19.43 -14.33
C LEU A 6 -18.48 18.02 -14.92
N VAL A 7 -19.34 17.81 -15.93
CA VAL A 7 -19.53 16.50 -16.57
C VAL A 7 -18.29 16.07 -17.39
N LEU A 8 -17.59 17.03 -18.02
CA LEU A 8 -16.32 16.77 -18.71
C LEU A 8 -15.14 16.55 -17.76
N ALA A 9 -15.25 16.98 -16.49
CA ALA A 9 -14.29 16.74 -15.42
C ALA A 9 -14.57 15.44 -14.61
N PHE A 10 -15.53 14.63 -15.05
CA PHE A 10 -15.66 13.22 -14.67
C PHE A 10 -15.26 12.33 -15.86
N GLY A 11 -14.14 12.65 -16.50
CA GLY A 11 -13.61 11.88 -17.61
C GLY A 11 -12.90 10.59 -17.14
N ARG A 12 -12.62 9.67 -18.08
CA ARG A 12 -11.75 8.51 -17.82
C ARG A 12 -10.38 8.91 -17.24
N GLY A 13 -9.90 10.12 -17.58
CA GLY A 13 -8.71 10.73 -17.01
C GLY A 13 -8.82 10.97 -15.50
N ASP A 14 -9.92 11.56 -15.04
CA ASP A 14 -10.13 11.83 -13.61
C ASP A 14 -10.27 10.54 -12.79
N VAL A 15 -10.90 9.52 -13.37
CA VAL A 15 -10.98 8.18 -12.76
C VAL A 15 -9.59 7.54 -12.68
N ALA A 16 -8.78 7.63 -13.75
CA ALA A 16 -7.42 7.10 -13.75
C ALA A 16 -6.53 7.81 -12.72
N ASP A 17 -6.64 9.14 -12.61
CA ASP A 17 -5.87 9.94 -11.66
C ASP A 17 -6.31 9.67 -10.21
N TYR A 18 -7.61 9.47 -9.97
CA TYR A 18 -8.12 9.03 -8.67
C TYR A 18 -7.56 7.65 -8.28
N VAL A 19 -7.63 6.67 -9.19
CA VAL A 19 -7.08 5.32 -8.95
C VAL A 19 -5.57 5.38 -8.70
N LYS A 20 -4.86 6.22 -9.45
CA LYS A 20 -3.42 6.45 -9.22
C LYS A 20 -3.15 7.04 -7.84
N ALA A 21 -3.96 7.99 -7.38
CA ALA A 21 -3.84 8.56 -6.04
C ALA A 21 -4.07 7.49 -4.95
N VAL A 22 -5.10 6.65 -5.09
CA VAL A 22 -5.36 5.54 -4.15
C VAL A 22 -4.20 4.55 -4.13
N LEU A 23 -3.68 4.17 -5.30
CA LEU A 23 -2.50 3.30 -5.40
C LEU A 23 -1.27 3.92 -4.72
N LEU A 24 -1.07 5.22 -4.86
CA LEU A 24 0.02 5.94 -4.20
C LEU A 24 -0.14 5.89 -2.68
N VAL A 25 -1.31 6.21 -2.15
CA VAL A 25 -1.60 6.14 -0.71
C VAL A 25 -1.34 4.73 -0.19
N TYR A 26 -1.83 3.70 -0.89
CA TYR A 26 -1.61 2.32 -0.49
C TYR A 26 -0.12 1.93 -0.54
N THR A 27 0.62 2.42 -1.54
CA THR A 27 2.08 2.24 -1.62
C THR A 27 2.78 2.82 -0.40
N LEU A 28 2.38 4.02 0.05
CA LEU A 28 2.93 4.64 1.25
C LEU A 28 2.64 3.82 2.51
N LEU A 29 1.46 3.23 2.63
CA LEU A 29 1.12 2.33 3.75
C LEU A 29 2.00 1.08 3.77
N VAL A 30 2.26 0.47 2.60
CA VAL A 30 3.17 -0.67 2.48
C VAL A 30 4.59 -0.28 2.87
N ILE A 31 5.07 0.90 2.44
CA ILE A 31 6.38 1.42 2.84
C ILE A 31 6.45 1.63 4.36
N ALA A 32 5.41 2.21 4.97
CA ALA A 32 5.35 2.38 6.43
C ALA A 32 5.39 1.03 7.16
N PHE A 33 4.69 0.01 6.65
CA PHE A 33 4.74 -1.35 7.17
C PHE A 33 6.16 -1.95 7.09
N ILE A 34 6.88 -1.72 5.98
CA ILE A 34 8.28 -2.15 5.83
C ILE A 34 9.16 -1.52 6.89
N LEU A 35 9.09 -0.20 7.04
CA LEU A 35 9.91 0.54 8.01
C LEU A 35 9.65 0.04 9.44
N GLN A 36 8.40 -0.24 9.78
CA GLN A 36 8.02 -0.85 11.04
C GLN A 36 8.63 -2.24 11.20
N SER A 37 8.47 -3.13 10.21
CA SER A 37 9.02 -4.48 10.24
C SER A 37 10.55 -4.47 10.37
N LEU A 38 11.21 -3.55 9.68
CA LEU A 38 12.65 -3.36 9.72
C LEU A 38 13.10 -2.90 11.12
N TYR A 39 12.40 -1.92 11.69
CA TYR A 39 12.69 -1.41 13.03
C TYR A 39 12.60 -2.52 14.09
N PHE A 40 11.54 -3.33 14.06
CA PHE A 40 11.42 -4.48 14.96
C PHE A 40 12.47 -5.57 14.68
N GLY A 41 12.78 -5.82 13.40
CA GLY A 41 13.73 -6.85 12.99
C GLY A 41 15.18 -6.56 13.41
N PHE A 42 15.59 -5.29 13.45
CA PHE A 42 16.92 -4.87 13.93
C PHE A 42 17.01 -4.73 15.47
N GLY A 43 16.04 -5.25 16.22
CA GLY A 43 16.05 -5.22 17.69
C GLY A 43 15.48 -3.94 18.29
N GLY A 44 14.79 -3.12 17.49
CA GLY A 44 14.02 -1.98 17.98
C GLY A 44 12.91 -2.43 18.92
N ARG A 45 13.07 -2.14 20.21
CA ARG A 45 12.01 -2.34 21.22
C ARG A 45 11.18 -1.06 21.28
N MET A 46 9.97 -1.11 20.76
CA MET A 46 9.11 0.06 20.78
C MET A 46 8.54 0.28 22.20
N PRO A 47 8.71 1.48 22.80
CA PRO A 47 8.03 1.82 24.03
C PRO A 47 6.51 1.74 23.80
N TYR A 48 5.79 1.13 24.73
CA TYR A 48 4.35 0.89 24.63
C TYR A 48 3.57 2.20 24.77
N SER A 49 3.54 3.00 23.71
CA SER A 49 2.72 4.20 23.61
C SER A 49 1.40 3.85 22.92
N ARG A 50 0.28 4.42 23.40
CA ARG A 50 -1.05 4.17 22.83
C ARG A 50 -1.12 4.53 21.33
N TRP A 51 -0.36 5.54 20.91
CA TRP A 51 -0.29 6.00 19.53
C TRP A 51 0.49 5.06 18.62
N SER A 52 1.67 4.57 19.06
CA SER A 52 2.43 3.60 18.28
C SER A 52 1.67 2.29 18.11
N GLY A 53 1.02 1.79 19.16
CA GLY A 53 0.17 0.60 19.08
C GLY A 53 -1.00 0.75 18.09
N ALA A 54 -1.64 1.92 18.05
CA ALA A 54 -2.71 2.20 17.10
C ALA A 54 -2.23 2.23 15.65
N ILE A 55 -1.07 2.86 15.36
CA ILE A 55 -0.50 2.89 14.01
C ILE A 55 -0.09 1.49 13.57
N ILE A 56 0.59 0.73 14.45
CA ILE A 56 0.98 -0.67 14.17
C ILE A 56 -0.24 -1.54 13.90
N GLY A 57 -1.27 -1.42 14.72
CA GLY A 57 -2.55 -2.14 14.55
C GLY A 57 -3.20 -1.82 13.21
N PHE A 58 -3.32 -0.54 12.88
CA PHE A 58 -3.89 -0.08 11.61
C PHE A 58 -3.11 -0.61 10.40
N LEU A 59 -1.78 -0.54 10.42
CA LEU A 59 -0.94 -1.08 9.35
C LEU A 59 -1.08 -2.59 9.23
N ASN A 60 -1.13 -3.32 10.34
CA ASN A 60 -1.35 -4.77 10.34
C ASN A 60 -2.74 -5.15 9.81
N GLU A 61 -3.79 -4.42 10.17
CA GLU A 61 -5.15 -4.70 9.70
C GLU A 61 -5.33 -4.36 8.21
N THR A 62 -4.69 -3.27 7.75
CA THR A 62 -4.83 -2.79 6.36
C THR A 62 -3.90 -3.53 5.38
N VAL A 63 -2.63 -3.72 5.77
CA VAL A 63 -1.58 -4.28 4.91
C VAL A 63 -1.37 -5.78 5.18
N GLY A 64 -1.65 -6.25 6.39
CA GLY A 64 -1.50 -7.66 6.77
C GLY A 64 -2.23 -8.66 5.88
N PRO A 65 -3.52 -8.49 5.51
CA PRO A 65 -4.20 -9.43 4.63
C PRO A 65 -3.60 -9.47 3.23
N PHE A 66 -3.11 -8.33 2.72
CA PHE A 66 -2.40 -8.27 1.45
C PHE A 66 -1.08 -9.04 1.50
N LEU A 67 -0.29 -8.86 2.57
CA LEU A 67 0.96 -9.62 2.75
C LEU A 67 0.73 -11.10 3.05
N ALA A 68 -0.37 -11.46 3.73
CA ALA A 68 -0.74 -12.84 3.98
C ALA A 68 -0.95 -13.63 2.69
N PHE A 69 -1.46 -12.99 1.63
CA PHE A 69 -1.55 -13.58 0.31
C PHE A 69 -0.17 -13.96 -0.24
N PHE A 70 0.83 -13.06 -0.13
CA PHE A 70 2.20 -13.32 -0.60
C PHE A 70 2.98 -14.28 0.30
N ARG A 71 2.70 -14.28 1.62
CA ARG A 71 3.28 -15.23 2.60
C ARG A 71 2.91 -16.68 2.31
N ARG A 72 1.87 -16.92 1.50
CA ARG A 72 1.49 -18.26 1.06
C ARG A 72 2.43 -18.82 -0.01
N PHE A 73 3.11 -17.94 -0.75
CA PHE A 73 4.08 -18.30 -1.80
C PHE A 73 5.52 -18.20 -1.32
N ILE A 74 5.81 -17.30 -0.37
CA ILE A 74 7.15 -17.11 0.18
C ILE A 74 7.07 -17.30 1.70
N PRO A 75 7.69 -18.36 2.26
CA PRO A 75 7.74 -18.56 3.71
C PRO A 75 8.43 -17.36 4.39
N GLN A 76 8.00 -17.05 5.62
CA GLN A 76 8.56 -15.96 6.41
C GLN A 76 10.03 -16.28 6.74
N LEU A 77 10.97 -15.63 6.03
CA LEU A 77 12.41 -15.76 6.28
C LEU A 77 12.82 -14.88 7.47
N GLY A 78 12.28 -15.19 8.65
CA GLY A 78 12.67 -14.56 9.91
C GLY A 78 12.39 -13.04 9.98
N PRO A 79 13.20 -12.26 10.72
CA PRO A 79 12.96 -10.83 10.98
C PRO A 79 13.03 -9.93 9.73
N LEU A 80 13.67 -10.42 8.66
CA LEU A 80 13.69 -9.77 7.35
C LEU A 80 12.57 -10.37 6.50
N ASP A 81 11.34 -10.02 6.85
CA ASP A 81 10.17 -10.36 6.06
C ASP A 81 10.37 -9.78 4.65
N LEU A 82 10.63 -10.63 3.64
CA LEU A 82 10.79 -10.22 2.23
C LEU A 82 9.42 -10.01 1.55
N SER A 83 8.34 -10.49 2.16
CA SER A 83 6.97 -10.33 1.63
C SER A 83 6.56 -8.88 1.33
N PRO A 84 6.98 -7.86 2.11
CA PRO A 84 6.67 -6.48 1.80
C PRO A 84 7.36 -5.92 0.55
N MET A 85 8.60 -6.36 0.25
CA MET A 85 9.28 -5.98 -1.00
C MET A 85 8.53 -6.53 -2.22
N VAL A 86 8.07 -7.78 -2.13
CA VAL A 86 7.24 -8.41 -3.17
C VAL A 86 5.89 -7.71 -3.29
N GLY A 87 5.32 -7.28 -2.17
CA GLY A 87 4.13 -6.44 -2.13
C GLY A 87 4.28 -5.16 -2.94
N ILE A 88 5.39 -4.42 -2.78
CA ILE A 88 5.67 -3.21 -3.57
C ILE A 88 5.79 -3.54 -5.07
N PHE A 89 6.54 -4.58 -5.43
CA PHE A 89 6.69 -4.98 -6.84
C PHE A 89 5.35 -5.34 -7.47
N SER A 90 4.50 -6.08 -6.76
CA SER A 90 3.16 -6.42 -7.23
C SER A 90 2.28 -5.18 -7.41
N LEU A 91 2.38 -4.21 -6.50
CA LEU A 91 1.57 -2.99 -6.58
C LEU A 91 1.98 -2.11 -7.76
N GLN A 92 3.28 -1.98 -8.02
CA GLN A 92 3.77 -1.20 -9.16
C GLN A 92 3.37 -1.82 -10.49
N ILE A 93 3.47 -3.15 -10.63
CA ILE A 93 3.13 -3.86 -11.86
C ILE A 93 1.62 -3.85 -12.07
N VAL A 94 0.83 -4.31 -11.09
CA VAL A 94 -0.63 -4.41 -11.21
C VAL A 94 -1.27 -3.03 -11.26
N GLY A 95 -0.83 -2.10 -10.42
CA GLY A 95 -1.33 -0.72 -10.41
C GLY A 95 -1.03 0.01 -11.72
N GLY A 96 0.17 -0.15 -12.28
CA GLY A 96 0.52 0.41 -13.58
C GLY A 96 -0.35 -0.12 -14.71
N ILE A 97 -0.61 -1.44 -14.73
CA ILE A 97 -1.50 -2.07 -15.71
C ILE A 97 -2.93 -1.55 -15.58
N VAL A 98 -3.47 -1.49 -14.35
CA VAL A 98 -4.82 -0.98 -14.10
C VAL A 98 -4.97 0.46 -14.57
N VAL A 99 -4.02 1.32 -14.25
CA VAL A 99 -4.04 2.73 -14.68
C VAL A 99 -3.95 2.83 -16.21
N ALA A 100 -3.11 2.02 -16.85
CA ALA A 100 -2.98 2.00 -18.30
C ALA A 100 -4.28 1.55 -19.00
N ILE A 101 -4.99 0.56 -18.44
CA ILE A 101 -6.28 0.09 -18.97
C ILE A 101 -7.37 1.14 -18.79
N ILE A 102 -7.41 1.84 -17.66
CA ILE A 102 -8.44 2.88 -17.41
C ILE A 102 -8.21 4.11 -18.31
N ARG A 103 -6.95 4.42 -18.59
CA ARG A 103 -6.55 5.59 -19.38
C ARG A 103 -6.59 5.35 -20.89
N GLY A 104 -6.44 4.11 -21.33
CA GLY A 104 -6.64 3.67 -22.72
C GLY A 104 -8.11 3.67 -23.15
#